data_AF-A0A7L7VT02-F1
#
_entry.id   AF-A0A7L7VT02-F1
#
_cell.length_a   1.000
_cell.length_b   1.000
_cell.length_c   1.000
_cell.angle_alpha   90.00
_cell.angle_beta   90.00
_cell.angle_gamma   90.00
#
_symmetry.space_group_name_H-M   'P 1'
#
loop_
_entity.id
_entity.type
_entity.pdbx_description
1 polymer ?
#
loop_
_entity_poly.entity_id
_entity_poly.type
_entity_poly.pdbx_seq_one_letter_code
_entity_poly.pdbx_strand_id
1 'polypeptide(L)'
;MVWACAAAAVAGLVGLTACSVSAPATSETTPATSAAAPAQASPSRSSASAEPQTSGTREACELFNSLYVEYRAAAADRNAYKDVYRAARVVKDNYTGNLKALFTTLGSLAIDHSSVVNTGGEPEQASKDAVRDAVFANAGACTAEGVTLTL
;
A
#
# COMPACT_ATOMS: atom_id res chain seq x y z
N MET A 1 -10.10 -6.98 49.14
CA MET A 1 -9.64 -8.37 48.96
C MET A 1 -9.78 -8.73 47.49
N VAL A 2 -8.78 -9.18 46.73
CA VAL A 2 -7.37 -9.52 46.97
C VAL A 2 -6.64 -9.28 45.63
N TRP A 3 -5.39 -8.86 45.72
CA TRP A 3 -4.49 -8.51 44.63
C TRP A 3 -3.79 -9.78 44.08
N ALA A 4 -3.43 -9.81 42.79
CA ALA A 4 -2.44 -10.76 42.27
C ALA A 4 -1.65 -10.15 41.09
N CYS A 5 -0.37 -9.87 41.33
CA CYS A 5 0.66 -9.53 40.35
C CYS A 5 1.26 -10.79 39.73
N ALA A 6 1.64 -10.74 38.44
CA ALA A 6 2.81 -11.46 37.92
C ALA A 6 3.25 -10.86 36.57
N ALA A 7 4.32 -10.07 36.59
CA ALA A 7 5.08 -9.70 35.41
C ALA A 7 6.28 -10.65 35.30
N ALA A 8 6.47 -11.28 34.15
CA ALA A 8 7.67 -12.07 33.84
C ALA A 8 8.44 -11.36 32.72
N ALA A 9 9.60 -10.81 33.08
CA ALA A 9 10.60 -10.30 32.15
C ALA A 9 11.46 -11.47 31.65
N VAL A 10 11.75 -11.50 30.34
CA VAL A 10 12.83 -12.32 29.79
C VAL A 10 13.71 -11.42 28.93
N ALA A 11 14.93 -11.20 29.40
CA ALA A 11 16.01 -10.57 28.68
C ALA A 11 16.63 -11.57 27.70
N GLY A 12 16.93 -11.12 26.48
CA GLY A 12 17.76 -11.83 25.50
C GLY A 12 18.65 -10.82 24.80
N LEU A 13 19.96 -10.89 25.06
CA LEU A 13 20.98 -9.96 24.61
C LEU A 13 21.95 -10.70 23.65
N VAL A 14 22.43 -9.96 22.66
CA VAL A 14 23.62 -10.19 21.80
C VAL A 14 23.48 -11.09 20.56
N GLY A 15 23.85 -10.51 19.42
CA GLY A 15 24.16 -11.20 18.16
C GLY A 15 24.65 -10.25 17.06
N LEU A 16 25.88 -9.71 17.21
CA LEU A 16 26.62 -8.94 16.21
C LEU A 16 26.95 -9.79 14.98
N THR A 17 26.61 -9.32 13.77
CA THR A 17 27.45 -9.52 12.58
C THR A 17 27.37 -8.28 11.67
N ALA A 18 28.41 -7.46 11.74
CA ALA A 18 28.71 -6.45 10.75
C ALA A 18 29.42 -7.14 9.59
N CYS A 19 28.82 -7.14 8.39
CA CYS A 19 29.55 -7.50 7.18
C CYS A 19 30.20 -6.25 6.60
N SER A 20 31.38 -5.92 7.13
CA SER A 20 32.38 -5.09 6.46
C SER A 20 32.78 -5.75 5.14
N VAL A 21 32.48 -5.12 4.01
CA VAL A 21 33.05 -5.54 2.72
C VAL A 21 34.33 -4.76 2.49
N SER A 22 35.46 -5.41 2.78
CA SER A 22 36.79 -4.92 2.42
C SER A 22 37.06 -5.19 0.95
N ALA A 23 37.47 -4.15 0.23
CA ALA A 23 38.10 -4.24 -1.08
C ALA A 23 39.46 -4.96 -0.97
N PRO A 24 39.86 -5.67 -2.03
CA PRO A 24 41.27 -5.76 -2.39
C PRO A 24 41.53 -4.97 -3.69
N ALA A 25 42.51 -4.07 -3.63
CA ALA A 25 43.21 -3.58 -4.80
C ALA A 25 44.34 -4.57 -5.15
N THR A 26 44.48 -4.95 -6.41
CA THR A 26 45.74 -5.42 -6.97
C THR A 26 45.84 -4.97 -8.41
N SER A 27 46.97 -4.34 -8.72
CA SER A 27 47.31 -3.65 -9.96
C SER A 27 48.04 -4.55 -10.96
N GLU A 28 48.15 -4.02 -12.20
CA GLU A 28 49.17 -4.27 -13.25
C GLU A 28 48.94 -5.46 -14.23
N THR A 29 48.51 -5.20 -15.49
CA THR A 29 49.31 -4.90 -16.72
C THR A 29 49.95 -6.18 -17.30
N THR A 30 49.61 -6.70 -18.49
CA THR A 30 49.95 -6.23 -19.88
C THR A 30 49.25 -7.16 -20.95
N PRO A 31 49.42 -7.03 -22.30
CA PRO A 31 48.31 -6.94 -23.26
C PRO A 31 48.17 -8.15 -24.20
N ALA A 32 47.02 -8.29 -24.88
CA ALA A 32 46.96 -9.02 -26.15
C ALA A 32 45.81 -8.52 -27.03
N THR A 33 46.22 -7.84 -28.10
CA THR A 33 45.53 -7.55 -29.35
C THR A 33 44.47 -8.56 -29.80
N SER A 34 43.28 -8.07 -30.14
CA SER A 34 42.57 -8.42 -31.37
C SER A 34 41.62 -7.29 -31.76
N ALA A 35 41.65 -6.93 -33.03
CA ALA A 35 41.05 -5.73 -33.59
C ALA A 35 39.63 -5.96 -34.15
N ALA A 36 38.87 -4.87 -34.13
CA ALA A 36 37.79 -4.43 -35.02
C ALA A 36 36.40 -5.11 -34.98
N ALA A 37 35.40 -4.34 -34.53
CA ALA A 37 34.30 -3.83 -35.37
C ALA A 37 33.51 -2.70 -34.65
N PRO A 38 33.15 -1.58 -35.31
CA PRO A 38 32.33 -0.52 -34.72
C PRO A 38 30.83 -0.69 -35.04
N ALA A 39 30.01 0.10 -34.34
CA ALA A 39 28.55 0.22 -34.41
C ALA A 39 27.80 -0.93 -33.67
N GLN A 40 26.79 -0.66 -32.84
CA GLN A 40 25.75 0.34 -33.02
C GLN A 40 25.12 0.63 -31.65
N ALA A 41 25.10 1.90 -31.23
CA ALA A 41 24.20 2.35 -30.18
C ALA A 41 22.77 2.10 -30.67
N SER A 42 22.09 1.09 -30.11
CA SER A 42 20.65 0.93 -30.27
C SER A 42 19.94 1.58 -29.10
N PRO A 43 18.83 2.28 -29.37
CA PRO A 43 18.32 3.33 -28.51
C PRO A 43 17.70 2.74 -27.25
N SER A 44 17.64 3.59 -26.23
CA SER A 44 16.68 3.62 -25.14
C SER A 44 15.55 2.59 -25.29
N ARG A 45 15.37 1.74 -24.27
CA ARG A 45 14.04 1.22 -24.00
C ARG A 45 13.17 2.46 -23.89
N SER A 46 12.37 2.72 -24.91
CA SER A 46 11.13 3.46 -24.76
C SER A 46 10.39 2.70 -23.67
N SER A 47 10.55 3.17 -22.43
CA SER A 47 9.46 3.07 -21.46
C SER A 47 8.25 3.53 -22.25
N ALA A 48 7.38 2.59 -22.59
CA ALA A 48 6.08 2.91 -23.13
C ALA A 48 5.58 4.04 -22.26
N SER A 49 5.45 5.23 -22.83
CA SER A 49 4.77 6.32 -22.17
C SER A 49 3.43 5.72 -21.79
N ALA A 50 3.26 5.45 -20.49
CA ALA A 50 1.95 5.15 -19.96
C ALA A 50 1.12 6.35 -20.41
N GLU A 51 0.16 6.08 -21.30
CA GLU A 51 -0.87 7.05 -21.64
C GLU A 51 -1.41 7.64 -20.33
N PRO A 52 -1.81 8.92 -20.30
CA PRO A 52 -2.13 9.61 -19.06
C PRO A 52 -3.19 8.79 -18.30
N GLN A 53 -2.76 8.11 -17.24
CA GLN A 53 -3.62 7.42 -16.27
C GLN A 53 -4.41 8.43 -15.42
N THR A 54 -4.46 9.68 -15.87
CA THR A 54 -4.92 10.86 -15.15
C THR A 54 -6.44 10.78 -14.95
N SER A 55 -7.19 10.39 -15.99
CA SER A 55 -8.65 10.20 -15.88
C SER A 55 -9.02 9.09 -14.90
N GLY A 56 -8.33 7.94 -14.94
CA GLY A 56 -8.62 6.81 -14.07
C GLY A 56 -8.23 7.04 -12.61
N THR A 57 -7.15 7.80 -12.36
CA THR A 57 -6.71 8.14 -11.01
C THR A 57 -7.70 9.09 -10.33
N ARG A 58 -8.10 10.15 -11.03
CA ARG A 58 -9.10 11.10 -10.51
C ARG A 58 -10.40 10.40 -10.11
N GLU A 59 -10.95 9.60 -11.03
CA GLU A 59 -12.18 8.85 -10.80
C GLU A 59 -12.06 7.91 -9.61
N ALA A 60 -10.94 7.17 -9.50
CA ALA A 60 -10.70 6.28 -8.37
C ALA A 60 -10.68 7.03 -7.02
N CYS A 61 -10.02 8.18 -6.96
CA CYS A 61 -9.90 8.95 -5.73
C CYS A 61 -11.24 9.58 -5.31
N GLU A 62 -12.01 10.10 -6.27
CA GLU A 62 -13.36 10.64 -6.01
C GLU A 62 -14.30 9.51 -5.52
N LEU A 63 -14.26 8.35 -6.19
CA LEU A 63 -15.05 7.19 -5.82
C LEU A 63 -14.69 6.64 -4.44
N PHE A 64 -13.41 6.60 -4.09
CA PHE A 64 -12.99 6.22 -2.74
C PHE A 64 -13.59 7.16 -1.69
N ASN A 65 -13.53 8.47 -1.89
CA ASN A 65 -14.13 9.43 -0.96
C ASN A 65 -15.63 9.20 -0.79
N SER A 66 -16.36 8.96 -1.90
CA SER A 66 -17.78 8.63 -1.84
C SER A 66 -18.05 7.36 -1.02
N LEU A 67 -17.33 6.27 -1.30
CA LEU A 67 -17.49 5.01 -0.55
C LEU A 67 -17.08 5.14 0.92
N TYR A 68 -16.09 5.99 1.22
CA TYR A 68 -15.68 6.25 2.60
C TYR A 68 -16.75 7.05 3.36
N VAL A 69 -17.43 8.01 2.70
CA VAL A 69 -18.60 8.69 3.28
C VAL A 69 -19.72 7.70 3.58
N GLU A 70 -20.02 6.78 2.66
CA GLU A 70 -21.00 5.72 2.89
C GLU A 70 -20.61 4.81 4.06
N TYR A 71 -19.33 4.43 4.14
CA TYR A 71 -18.78 3.67 5.28
C TYR A 71 -19.00 4.40 6.61
N ARG A 72 -18.76 5.72 6.66
CA ARG A 72 -18.97 6.54 7.86
C ARG A 72 -20.45 6.69 8.20
N ALA A 73 -21.32 6.78 7.20
CA ALA A 73 -22.76 6.93 7.35
C ALA A 73 -23.47 5.63 7.79
N ALA A 74 -22.84 4.47 7.60
CA ALA A 74 -23.39 3.17 7.97
C ALA A 74 -23.73 3.05 9.46
N ALA A 75 -23.05 3.79 10.35
CA ALA A 75 -23.34 3.82 11.79
C ALA A 75 -23.49 2.42 12.42
N ALA A 76 -24.69 2.06 12.91
CA ALA A 76 -24.95 0.74 13.50
C ALA A 76 -25.47 -0.31 12.49
N ASP A 77 -25.55 0.04 11.19
CA ASP A 77 -26.12 -0.81 10.16
C ASP A 77 -25.07 -1.78 9.56
N ARG A 78 -25.10 -3.03 10.03
CA ARG A 78 -24.30 -4.13 9.50
C ARG A 78 -24.44 -4.30 7.98
N ASN A 79 -25.64 -4.10 7.42
CA ASN A 79 -25.87 -4.30 5.99
C ASN A 79 -25.27 -3.17 5.17
N ALA A 80 -25.34 -1.92 5.65
CA ALA A 80 -24.69 -0.79 5.00
C ALA A 80 -23.17 -1.00 4.88
N TYR A 81 -22.50 -1.54 5.92
CA TYR A 81 -21.10 -1.94 5.81
C TYR A 81 -20.86 -3.04 4.76
N LYS A 82 -21.75 -4.02 4.66
CA LYS A 82 -21.65 -5.08 3.64
C LYS A 82 -21.88 -4.55 2.23
N ASP A 83 -22.66 -3.49 2.08
CA ASP A 83 -22.89 -2.82 0.80
C ASP A 83 -21.65 -2.06 0.35
N VAL A 84 -20.98 -1.33 1.25
CA VAL A 84 -19.66 -0.74 0.97
C VAL A 84 -18.64 -1.81 0.60
N TYR A 85 -18.59 -2.94 1.32
CA TYR A 85 -17.70 -4.05 0.97
C TYR A 85 -17.97 -4.58 -0.46
N ARG A 86 -19.24 -4.74 -0.82
CA ARG A 86 -19.62 -5.20 -2.17
C ARG A 86 -19.25 -4.18 -3.23
N ALA A 87 -19.53 -2.90 -3.02
CA ALA A 87 -19.18 -1.82 -3.93
C ALA A 87 -17.67 -1.76 -4.14
N ALA A 88 -16.89 -1.75 -3.06
CA ALA A 88 -15.42 -1.76 -3.09
C ALA A 88 -14.87 -2.97 -3.87
N ARG A 89 -15.48 -4.15 -3.71
CA ARG A 89 -15.10 -5.37 -4.46
C ARG A 89 -15.40 -5.29 -5.95
N VAL A 90 -16.50 -4.66 -6.35
CA VAL A 90 -16.85 -4.48 -7.76
C VAL A 90 -15.85 -3.53 -8.43
N VAL A 91 -15.54 -2.41 -7.77
CA VAL A 91 -14.76 -1.34 -8.40
C VAL A 91 -13.26 -1.62 -8.39
N LYS A 92 -12.73 -2.34 -7.39
CA LYS A 92 -11.28 -2.58 -7.27
C LYS A 92 -10.67 -3.30 -8.48
N ASP A 93 -11.46 -4.12 -9.19
CA ASP A 93 -10.98 -4.91 -10.31
C ASP A 93 -10.85 -4.08 -11.61
N ASN A 94 -11.38 -2.85 -11.62
CA ASN A 94 -11.13 -1.87 -12.67
C ASN A 94 -9.76 -1.17 -12.55
N TYR A 95 -9.09 -1.33 -11.40
CA TYR A 95 -7.84 -0.65 -11.09
C TYR A 95 -6.70 -1.64 -10.84
N THR A 96 -5.47 -1.14 -10.83
CA THR A 96 -4.27 -1.91 -10.51
C THR A 96 -3.44 -1.18 -9.44
N GLY A 97 -2.41 -1.86 -8.92
CA GLY A 97 -1.44 -1.26 -7.99
C GLY A 97 -2.07 -0.63 -6.75
N ASN A 98 -1.62 0.57 -6.39
CA ASN A 98 -2.04 1.28 -5.19
C ASN A 98 -3.54 1.66 -5.22
N LEU A 99 -4.11 1.94 -6.39
CA LEU A 99 -5.55 2.23 -6.53
C LEU A 99 -6.39 0.97 -6.25
N LYS A 100 -5.95 -0.20 -6.74
CA LYS A 100 -6.60 -1.47 -6.37
C LYS A 100 -6.49 -1.75 -4.87
N ALA A 101 -5.32 -1.47 -4.28
CA ALA A 101 -5.10 -1.63 -2.85
C ALA A 101 -6.03 -0.73 -2.03
N LEU A 102 -6.26 0.52 -2.46
CA LEU A 102 -7.15 1.49 -1.82
C LEU A 102 -8.58 0.95 -1.62
N PHE A 103 -9.18 0.38 -2.67
CA PHE A 103 -10.50 -0.24 -2.56
C PHE A 103 -10.46 -1.58 -1.84
N THR A 104 -9.37 -2.33 -1.95
CA THR A 104 -9.21 -3.61 -1.25
C THR A 104 -9.23 -3.40 0.26
N THR A 105 -8.47 -2.43 0.77
CA THR A 105 -8.39 -2.16 2.21
C THR A 105 -9.68 -1.55 2.75
N LEU A 106 -10.36 -0.67 1.98
CA LEU A 106 -11.69 -0.18 2.35
C LEU A 106 -12.70 -1.33 2.48
N GLY A 107 -12.70 -2.25 1.51
CA GLY A 107 -13.54 -3.44 1.57
C GLY A 107 -13.25 -4.29 2.82
N SER A 108 -11.98 -4.51 3.15
CA SER A 108 -11.57 -5.23 4.37
C SER A 108 -12.05 -4.53 5.64
N LEU A 109 -11.90 -3.21 5.74
CA LEU A 109 -12.40 -2.43 6.87
C LEU A 109 -13.92 -2.55 7.02
N ALA A 110 -14.65 -2.47 5.90
CA ALA A 110 -16.10 -2.54 5.91
C ALA A 110 -16.60 -3.93 6.35
N ILE A 111 -16.02 -5.03 5.85
CA ILE A 111 -16.43 -6.38 6.27
C ILE A 111 -16.07 -6.67 7.73
N ASP A 112 -14.92 -6.19 8.19
CA ASP A 112 -14.47 -6.29 9.57
C ASP A 112 -15.43 -5.56 10.51
N HIS A 113 -15.74 -4.28 10.22
CA HIS A 113 -16.70 -3.51 11.00
C HIS A 113 -18.10 -4.14 11.00
N SER A 114 -18.54 -4.67 9.85
CA SER A 114 -19.83 -5.38 9.78
C SER A 114 -19.90 -6.54 10.77
N SER A 115 -18.77 -7.18 11.09
CA SER A 115 -18.72 -8.36 11.97
C SER A 115 -18.92 -8.01 13.44
N VAL A 116 -18.57 -6.78 13.84
CA VAL A 116 -18.52 -6.33 15.25
C VAL A 116 -19.52 -5.23 15.60
N VAL A 117 -20.14 -4.58 14.60
CA VAL A 117 -21.05 -3.44 14.84
C VAL A 117 -22.23 -3.76 15.76
N ASN A 118 -22.83 -4.95 15.63
CA ASN A 118 -23.98 -5.36 16.45
C ASN A 118 -23.63 -5.55 17.94
N THR A 119 -22.34 -5.73 18.26
CA THR A 119 -21.85 -5.83 19.64
C THR A 119 -21.30 -4.50 20.15
N GLY A 120 -21.46 -3.40 19.38
CA GLY A 120 -20.88 -2.10 19.70
C GLY A 120 -19.34 -2.09 19.63
N GLY A 121 -18.75 -3.06 18.93
CA GLY A 121 -17.30 -3.16 18.77
C GLY A 121 -16.80 -2.27 17.62
N GLU A 122 -15.50 -1.99 17.64
CA GLU A 122 -14.79 -1.31 16.55
C GLU A 122 -14.06 -2.33 15.68
N PRO A 123 -13.86 -2.05 14.38
CA PRO A 123 -13.03 -2.88 13.52
C PRO A 123 -11.60 -2.95 14.06
N GLU A 124 -10.89 -4.02 13.69
CA GLU A 124 -9.49 -4.25 14.04
C GLU A 124 -8.63 -3.04 13.66
N GLN A 125 -7.70 -2.69 14.54
CA GLN A 125 -6.79 -1.57 14.30
C GLN A 125 -5.96 -1.78 13.03
N ALA A 126 -5.58 -3.02 12.73
CA ALA A 126 -4.88 -3.38 11.49
C ALA A 126 -5.70 -3.05 10.24
N SER A 127 -7.02 -3.25 10.25
CA SER A 127 -7.91 -2.87 9.15
C SER A 127 -7.93 -1.35 8.95
N LYS A 128 -7.97 -0.59 10.05
CA LYS A 128 -7.95 0.89 10.01
C LYS A 128 -6.61 1.42 9.49
N ASP A 129 -5.51 0.84 9.95
CA ASP A 129 -4.17 1.23 9.52
C ASP A 129 -3.92 0.87 8.05
N ALA A 130 -4.41 -0.28 7.57
CA ALA A 130 -4.32 -0.64 6.17
C ALA A 130 -5.05 0.36 5.24
N VAL A 131 -6.19 0.90 5.66
CA VAL A 131 -6.88 1.97 4.92
C VAL A 131 -6.05 3.25 4.93
N ARG A 132 -5.47 3.63 6.08
CA ARG A 132 -4.59 4.80 6.19
C ARG A 132 -3.38 4.69 5.27
N ASP A 133 -2.69 3.56 5.31
CA ASP A 133 -1.50 3.30 4.49
C ASP A 133 -1.83 3.37 3.00
N ALA A 134 -2.97 2.79 2.59
CA ALA A 134 -3.42 2.86 1.20
C ALA A 134 -3.78 4.30 0.79
N VAL A 135 -4.40 5.09 1.67
CA VAL A 135 -4.65 6.53 1.41
C VAL A 135 -3.33 7.28 1.25
N PHE A 136 -2.37 7.07 2.14
CA PHE A 136 -1.05 7.72 2.04
C PHE A 136 -0.31 7.33 0.75
N ALA A 137 -0.39 6.06 0.34
CA ALA A 137 0.24 5.57 -0.89
C ALA A 137 -0.37 6.16 -2.18
N ASN A 138 -1.58 6.73 -2.11
CA ASN A 138 -2.27 7.34 -3.25
C ASN A 138 -2.41 8.88 -3.14
N ALA A 139 -2.18 9.48 -1.96
CA ALA A 139 -2.45 10.89 -1.68
C ALA A 139 -1.77 11.85 -2.66
N GLY A 140 -0.50 11.59 -3.02
CA GLY A 140 0.22 12.40 -4.00
C GLY A 140 -0.39 12.33 -5.40
N ALA A 141 -0.75 11.12 -5.84
CA ALA A 141 -1.37 10.90 -7.15
C ALA A 141 -2.77 11.53 -7.23
N CYS A 142 -3.59 11.34 -6.19
CA CYS A 142 -4.91 11.97 -6.11
C CYS A 142 -4.82 13.50 -6.09
N THR A 143 -3.89 14.07 -5.31
CA THR A 143 -3.72 15.53 -5.21
C THR A 143 -3.24 16.12 -6.53
N ALA A 144 -2.39 15.42 -7.29
CA ALA A 144 -1.99 15.84 -8.64
C ALA A 144 -3.17 15.94 -9.61
N GLU A 145 -4.21 15.13 -9.39
CA GLU A 145 -5.49 15.17 -10.13
C GLU A 145 -6.52 16.15 -9.52
N GLY A 146 -6.16 16.90 -8.47
CA GLY A 146 -7.04 17.84 -7.79
C GLY A 146 -8.01 17.21 -6.79
N VAL A 147 -7.78 15.95 -6.40
CA VAL A 147 -8.62 15.22 -5.43
C VAL A 147 -7.85 15.01 -4.13
N THR A 148 -8.40 15.50 -3.02
CA THR A 148 -7.88 15.21 -1.68
C THR A 148 -8.60 14.00 -1.12
N LEU A 149 -7.87 12.93 -0.81
CA LEU A 149 -8.44 11.77 -0.12
C LEU A 149 -8.81 12.12 1.33
N THR A 150 -9.98 11.70 1.78
CA THR A 150 -10.49 11.97 3.14
C THR A 150 -10.66 10.69 3.96
N LEU A 151 -10.40 10.80 5.27
CA LEU A 151 -10.60 9.77 6.29
C LEU A 151 -11.31 10.37 7.52
#